data_AF-A0A0A6UXX8-F1
#
_entry.id   AF-A0A0A6UXX8-F1
#
_cell.length_a   1.000
_cell.length_b   1.000
_cell.length_c   1.000
_cell.angle_alpha   90.00
_cell.angle_beta   90.00
_cell.angle_gamma   90.00
#
_symmetry.space_group_name_H-M   'P 1'
#
loop_
_entity.id
_entity.type
_entity.pdbx_description
1 polymer ?
#
loop_
_entity_poly.entity_id
_entity_poly.type
_entity_poly.pdbx_seq_one_letter_code
_entity_poly.pdbx_strand_id
1 'polypeptide(L)' 'MPGHLVLIALGALAVIVLTEIVAAALPVVIVITVVPPEEREALARLLAACDSSRRLRLWPALRLAVRERRRQLTTSRS' A
#
# COMPACT_ATOMS: atom_id res chain seq x y z
N MET A 1 28.10 19.04 -28.04
CA MET A 1 28.08 18.14 -26.86
C MET A 1 26.70 17.97 -26.16
N PRO A 2 25.52 18.08 -26.81
CA PRO A 2 24.23 17.84 -26.12
C PRO A 2 23.82 16.36 -26.06
N GLY A 3 24.36 15.51 -26.95
CA GLY A 3 23.94 14.12 -27.07
C GLY A 3 24.10 13.29 -25.79
N HIS A 4 25.19 13.51 -25.03
CA HIS A 4 25.38 12.81 -23.76
C HIS A 4 24.42 13.28 -22.67
N LEU A 5 24.06 14.58 -22.64
CA LEU A 5 23.07 15.10 -21.70
C LEU A 5 21.68 14.51 -21.97
N VAL A 6 21.32 14.35 -23.24
CA VAL A 6 20.07 13.70 -23.65
C VAL A 6 20.03 12.24 -23.21
N LEU A 7 21.13 11.50 -23.40
CA LEU A 7 21.22 10.10 -22.96
C LEU A 7 21.14 9.97 -21.43
N ILE A 8 21.80 10.86 -20.68
CA ILE A 8 21.73 10.89 -19.21
C ILE A 8 20.30 11.19 -18.74
N ALA A 9 19.62 12.17 -19.35
CA ALA A 9 18.26 12.54 -19.00
C ALA A 9 17.26 11.38 -19.26
N LEU A 10 17.38 10.71 -20.41
CA LEU A 10 16.58 9.53 -20.74
C LEU A 10 16.83 8.38 -19.76
N GLY A 11 18.10 8.13 -19.42
CA GLY A 11 18.46 7.11 -18.44
C GLY A 11 17.87 7.40 -17.06
N ALA A 12 17.97 8.65 -16.59
CA ALA A 12 17.40 9.07 -15.32
C ALA A 12 15.87 8.92 -15.30
N LEU A 13 15.20 9.33 -16.38
CA LEU A 13 13.76 9.18 -16.52
C LEU A 13 13.34 7.70 -16.47
N ALA A 14 14.05 6.83 -17.19
CA ALA A 14 13.77 5.40 -17.18
C ALA A 14 13.90 4.80 -15.77
N VAL A 15 14.92 5.20 -15.01
CA VAL A 15 15.13 4.76 -13.62
C VAL A 15 14.01 5.24 -12.70
N ILE A 16 13.59 6.51 -12.85
CA ILE A 16 12.48 7.07 -12.07
C ILE A 16 11.19 6.29 -12.34
N VAL A 17 10.85 6.11 -13.61
CA VAL A 17 9.66 5.35 -14.01
C VAL A 17 9.71 3.92 -13.49
N LEU A 18 10.85 3.25 -13.59
CA LEU A 18 11.02 1.89 -13.07
C LEU A 18 10.83 1.85 -11.55
N THR A 19 11.37 2.84 -10.83
CA THR A 19 11.25 2.94 -9.38
C THR A 19 9.79 3.16 -8.95
N GLU A 20 9.06 4.02 -9.66
CA GLU A 20 7.63 4.25 -9.43
C GLU A 20 6.81 2.97 -9.66
N ILE A 21 7.09 2.23 -10.73
CA ILE A 21 6.43 0.94 -11.02
C ILE A 21 6.70 -0.06 -9.88
N VAL A 22 7.94 -0.17 -9.42
CA VAL A 22 8.31 -1.06 -8.31
C VAL A 22 7.61 -0.62 -7.02
N ALA A 23 7.60 0.67 -6.71
CA ALA A 23 6.93 1.22 -5.53
C ALA A 23 5.41 0.97 -5.56
N ALA A 24 4.78 1.05 -6.73
CA ALA A 24 3.37 0.77 -6.92
C ALA A 24 3.05 -0.73 -6.84
N ALA A 25 3.94 -1.60 -7.33
CA ALA A 25 3.77 -3.04 -7.31
C ALA A 25 4.07 -3.66 -5.93
N LEU A 26 4.95 -3.04 -5.14
CA LEU A 26 5.42 -3.59 -3.86
C LEU A 26 4.28 -3.93 -2.88
N PRO A 27 3.25 -3.09 -2.66
CA PRO A 27 2.12 -3.45 -1.79
C PRO A 27 1.36 -4.68 -2.28
N VAL A 28 1.18 -4.84 -3.60
CA VAL A 28 0.50 -5.99 -4.18
C VAL A 28 1.32 -7.26 -3.94
N VAL A 29 2.64 -7.18 -4.15
CA VAL A 29 3.56 -8.29 -3.87
C VAL A 29 3.50 -8.68 -2.38
N ILE A 30 3.51 -7.71 -1.47
CA ILE A 30 3.39 -7.95 -0.03
C ILE A 30 2.06 -8.66 0.30
N VAL A 31 0.95 -8.21 -0.27
CA VAL A 31 -0.36 -8.85 -0.04
C VAL A 31 -0.37 -10.29 -0.54
N ILE A 32 0.13 -10.54 -1.75
CA ILE A 32 0.13 -11.89 -2.32
C ILE A 32 1.02 -12.84 -1.53
N THR A 33 2.18 -12.37 -1.06
CA THR A 33 3.21 -13.21 -0.41
C THR A 33 2.96 -13.42 1.08
N VAL A 34 2.41 -12.42 1.79
CA VAL A 34 2.30 -12.44 3.25
C VAL A 34 0.87 -12.75 3.72
N VAL A 35 -0.15 -12.54 2.89
CA VAL A 35 -1.56 -12.69 3.30
C VAL A 35 -2.11 -14.02 2.79
N PRO A 36 -2.56 -14.92 3.69
CA PRO A 36 -3.23 -16.15 3.32
C PRO A 36 -4.46 -15.90 2.44
N PRO A 37 -4.76 -16.76 1.45
CA PRO A 37 -5.79 -16.50 0.45
C PRO A 37 -7.18 -16.24 1.04
N GLU A 38 -7.53 -16.92 2.14
CA GLU A 38 -8.77 -16.76 2.89
C GLU A 38 -8.93 -15.38 3.55
N GLU A 39 -7.83 -14.66 3.84
CA GLU A 39 -7.86 -13.34 4.48
C GLU A 39 -7.82 -12.18 3.47
N ARG A 40 -7.50 -12.45 2.20
CA ARG A 40 -7.32 -11.42 1.17
C ARG A 40 -8.58 -10.59 0.93
N GLU A 41 -9.75 -11.20 1.00
CA GLU A 41 -11.01 -10.51 0.78
C GLU A 41 -11.33 -9.52 1.92
N ALA A 42 -11.07 -9.92 3.16
CA ALA A 42 -11.21 -9.02 4.32
C ALA A 42 -10.22 -7.84 4.22
N LEU A 43 -8.99 -8.09 3.79
CA LEU A 43 -7.99 -7.04 3.56
C LEU A 43 -8.39 -6.10 2.42
N ALA A 44 -8.92 -6.62 1.30
CA ALA A 44 -9.39 -5.81 0.18
C ALA A 44 -10.50 -4.85 0.60
N ARG A 45 -11.46 -5.31 1.42
CA ARG A 45 -12.53 -4.47 1.97
C ARG A 45 -11.98 -3.37 2.89
N LEU A 46 -10.99 -3.69 3.73
CA LEU A 46 -10.33 -2.72 4.60
C LEU A 46 -9.55 -1.66 3.79
N LEU A 47 -8.82 -2.09 2.75
CA LEU A 47 -8.10 -1.18 1.87
C LEU A 47 -9.05 -0.27 1.10
N ALA A 48 -10.18 -0.79 0.59
CA ALA A 48 -11.21 0.02 -0.07
C ALA A 48 -11.85 1.05 0.87
N ALA A 49 -12.15 0.66 2.11
CA ALA A 49 -12.63 1.59 3.14
C ALA A 49 -11.58 2.64 3.54
N CYS A 50 -10.31 2.24 3.56
CA CYS A 50 -9.19 3.13 3.82
C CYS A 50 -8.95 4.08 2.65
N ASP A 51 -9.15 3.67 1.39
CA ASP A 51 -8.97 4.51 0.21
C ASP A 51 -10.07 5.57 0.10
N SER A 52 -11.33 5.20 0.39
CA SER A 52 -12.42 6.18 0.52
C SER A 52 -12.15 7.19 1.65
N SER A 53 -11.53 6.73 2.75
CA SER A 53 -11.10 7.56 3.89
C SER A 53 -9.77 8.31 3.65
N ARG A 54 -8.92 7.85 2.72
CA ARG A 54 -7.68 8.51 2.28
C ARG A 54 -8.01 9.79 1.55
N ARG A 55 -9.10 9.77 0.78
CA ARG A 55 -9.77 10.96 0.27
C ARG A 55 -10.39 11.84 1.37
N LEU A 56 -10.56 11.36 2.61
CA LEU A 56 -11.46 11.97 3.60
C LEU A 56 -10.90 12.28 5.00
N ARG A 57 -9.61 12.02 5.33
CA ARG A 57 -8.86 12.34 6.61
C ARG A 57 -8.39 11.07 7.35
N LEU A 58 -7.21 10.57 7.02
CA LEU A 58 -6.81 9.19 7.34
C LEU A 58 -6.32 8.87 8.77
N TRP A 59 -6.02 9.84 9.64
CA TRP A 59 -5.35 9.49 10.90
C TRP A 59 -6.27 8.99 12.03
N PRO A 60 -7.45 9.61 12.27
CA PRO A 60 -8.34 9.16 13.34
C PRO A 60 -9.01 7.82 13.03
N ALA A 61 -9.45 7.64 11.78
CA ALA A 61 -10.19 6.45 11.35
C ALA A 61 -9.33 5.18 11.42
N LEU A 62 -8.07 5.25 10.99
CA LEU A 62 -7.14 4.11 11.08
C LEU A 62 -6.89 3.72 12.54
N ARG A 63 -6.77 4.70 13.45
CA ARG A 63 -6.64 4.43 14.89
C ARG A 63 -7.89 3.77 15.48
N LEU A 64 -9.08 4.16 15.04
CA LEU A 64 -10.34 3.56 15.49
C LEU A 64 -10.47 2.11 15.01
N ALA A 65 -10.17 1.84 13.74
CA ALA A 65 -10.21 0.49 13.18
C ALA A 65 -9.21 -0.46 13.87
N VAL A 66 -7.98 0.01 14.12
CA VAL A 66 -6.96 -0.77 14.84
C VAL A 66 -7.33 -1.00 16.30
N ARG A 67 -7.98 -0.03 16.96
CA ARG A 67 -8.45 -0.18 18.34
C ARG A 67 -9.55 -1.23 18.45
N GLU A 68 -10.46 -1.26 17.48
CA GLU A 68 -11.55 -2.24 17.45
C GLU A 68 -11.03 -3.66 17.15
N ARG A 69 -10.11 -3.81 16.19
CA ARG A 69 -9.45 -5.09 15.92
C ARG A 69 -8.74 -5.63 17.15
N ARG A 70 -8.03 -4.78 17.91
CA ARG A 70 -7.39 -5.19 19.17
C ARG A 70 -8.41 -5.65 20.20
N ARG A 71 -9.55 -4.95 20.35
CA ARG A 71 -10.61 -5.34 21.29
C ARG A 71 -11.15 -6.73 20.99
N GLN A 72 -11.45 -7.02 19.72
CA GLN A 72 -11.98 -8.32 19.31
C GLN A 72 -10.98 -9.45 19.58
N LEU A 73 -9.69 -9.23 19.35
CA LEU A 73 -8.64 -10.20 19.66
C LEU A 73 -8.48 -10.45 21.17
N THR A 74 -8.70 -9.43 22.01
CA THR A 74 -8.63 -9.59 23.47
C THR A 74 -9.88 -10.28 24.01
N THR A 75 -11.07 -9.95 23.51
CA THR A 75 -12.34 -10.56 23.94
C THR A 75 -12.46 -12.04 23.51
N SER A 76 -11.86 -12.43 22.38
CA SER A 76 -11.85 -13.84 21.94
C SER A 76 -10.97 -14.76 22.79
N ARG A 77 -10.23 -14.21 23.77
CA ARG A 77 -9.30 -14.94 24.65
C ARG A 77 -9.76 -15.07 26.10
N SER A 78 -10.94 -14.53 26.45
CA SER A 78 -11.61 -14.72 27.74
C SER A 78 -12.81 -15.63 27.59
#